data_AF-A0A343WGY5-F1
#
_entry.id   AF-A0A343WGY5-F1
#
_cell.length_a   1.000
_cell.length_b   1.000
_cell.length_c   1.000
_cell.angle_alpha   90.00
_cell.angle_beta   90.00
_cell.angle_gamma   90.00
#
_symmetry.space_group_name_H-M   'P 1'
#
loop_
_entity.id
_entity.type
_entity.pdbx_description
1 polymer ?
#
loop_
_entity_poly.entity_id
_entity_poly.type
_entity_poly.pdbx_seq_one_letter_code
_entity_poly.pdbx_strand_id
1 'polypeptide(L)'
;MQWLVFSVLVSLTVSWTVADDDECRPKPGEKHVGVRDCCKLELAPATMEPAMKKCMEKFPHPKPPSGPPSGPPSKEMKNAHACMGECFFTEENLLTSDKQVDKDAVIKYFSTASPDLAPLVKKATEECFKSYMADVDPTSECKSGAEQFKKCMMRQIFLNCPSASYTSSADCDAFKAKVEKCPNMPMMMGPPPK
;
A
#
# COMPACT_ATOMS: atom_id res chain seq x y z
N MET A 1 42.51 -7.58 43.82
CA MET A 1 42.63 -8.46 42.65
C MET A 1 41.32 -9.22 42.50
N GLN A 2 40.43 -8.78 41.60
CA GLN A 2 39.36 -9.61 41.03
C GLN A 2 38.90 -8.89 39.76
N TRP A 3 39.39 -9.33 38.60
CA TRP A 3 38.93 -8.87 37.30
C TRP A 3 37.69 -9.68 36.91
N LEU A 4 36.54 -9.01 36.73
CA LEU A 4 35.36 -9.61 36.09
C LEU A 4 35.49 -9.37 34.59
N VAL A 5 35.79 -10.46 33.88
CA VAL A 5 35.80 -10.52 32.42
C VAL A 5 34.33 -10.54 31.97
N PHE A 6 33.84 -9.41 31.46
CA PHE A 6 32.55 -9.37 30.77
C PHE A 6 32.73 -9.87 29.33
N SER A 7 32.34 -11.12 29.08
CA SER A 7 32.20 -11.66 27.73
C SER A 7 31.01 -11.00 27.04
N VAL A 8 31.28 -10.08 26.11
CA VAL A 8 30.28 -9.53 25.19
C VAL A 8 30.08 -10.54 24.07
N LEU A 9 28.95 -11.26 24.10
CA LEU A 9 28.46 -12.07 22.99
C LEU A 9 27.97 -11.13 21.89
N VAL A 10 28.76 -10.99 20.82
CA VAL A 10 28.34 -10.34 19.58
C VAL A 10 27.36 -11.27 18.89
N SER A 11 26.05 -11.03 19.09
CA SER A 11 25.01 -11.66 18.29
C SER A 11 25.12 -11.14 16.86
N LEU A 12 25.65 -11.98 15.97
CA LEU A 12 25.55 -11.83 14.52
C LEU A 12 24.06 -11.93 14.13
N THR A 13 23.36 -10.81 14.13
CA THR A 13 22.11 -10.69 13.38
C THR A 13 22.48 -10.67 11.91
N VAL A 14 22.21 -11.78 11.22
CA VAL A 14 22.32 -11.87 9.78
C VAL A 14 21.31 -10.88 9.19
N SER A 15 21.80 -9.75 8.69
CA SER A 15 21.00 -8.82 7.89
C SER A 15 20.74 -9.46 6.51
N TRP A 16 19.59 -10.11 6.37
CA TRP A 16 19.06 -10.53 5.07
C TRP A 16 18.47 -9.30 4.36
N THR A 17 19.21 -8.60 3.51
CA THR A 17 18.61 -7.46 2.76
C THR A 17 19.09 -7.25 1.33
N VAL A 18 19.59 -8.26 0.61
CA VAL A 18 20.00 -8.04 -0.80
C VAL A 18 19.52 -9.11 -1.79
N ALA A 19 19.07 -10.30 -1.34
CA ALA A 19 18.62 -11.36 -2.24
C ALA A 19 17.10 -11.40 -2.51
N ASP A 20 16.28 -10.67 -1.75
CA ASP A 20 14.81 -10.69 -1.85
C ASP A 20 14.23 -9.81 -2.98
N ASP A 21 15.02 -8.90 -3.57
CA ASP A 21 14.48 -7.84 -4.43
C ASP A 21 14.08 -8.32 -5.85
N ASP A 22 14.67 -9.41 -6.36
CA ASP A 22 14.38 -9.92 -7.71
C ASP A 22 13.05 -10.71 -7.75
N GLU A 23 12.74 -11.47 -6.70
CA GLU A 23 11.52 -12.28 -6.62
C GLU A 23 10.26 -11.42 -6.44
N CYS A 24 10.40 -10.28 -5.77
CA CYS A 24 9.29 -9.36 -5.49
C CYS A 24 8.96 -8.41 -6.65
N ARG A 25 9.73 -8.44 -7.74
CA ARG A 25 9.47 -7.64 -8.94
C ARG A 25 8.61 -8.43 -9.94
N PRO A 26 7.72 -7.76 -10.68
CA PRO A 26 7.04 -8.38 -11.82
C PRO A 26 8.06 -8.79 -12.87
N LYS A 27 8.01 -10.05 -13.32
CA LYS A 27 8.89 -10.53 -14.40
C LYS A 27 8.27 -10.26 -15.77
N PRO A 28 9.07 -9.92 -16.80
CA PRO A 28 8.55 -9.80 -18.16
C PRO A 28 7.82 -11.07 -18.60
N GLY A 29 6.58 -10.94 -19.05
CA GLY A 29 5.74 -12.08 -19.47
C GLY A 29 5.01 -12.83 -18.36
N GLU A 30 5.18 -12.44 -17.09
CA GLU A 30 4.39 -12.98 -15.97
C GLU A 30 2.92 -12.56 -16.14
N LYS A 31 1.99 -13.51 -15.97
CA LYS A 31 0.56 -13.22 -16.00
C LYS A 31 0.24 -12.23 -14.89
N HIS A 32 -0.41 -11.12 -15.25
CA HIS A 32 -0.82 -10.14 -14.26
C HIS A 32 -2.03 -10.64 -13.48
N VAL A 33 -1.90 -10.69 -12.16
CA VAL A 33 -2.97 -11.00 -11.21
C VAL A 33 -3.04 -9.83 -10.23
N GLY A 34 -4.18 -9.14 -10.21
CA GLY A 34 -4.42 -7.99 -9.35
C GLY A 34 -5.26 -8.34 -8.12
N VAL A 35 -5.32 -7.38 -7.19
CA VAL A 35 -6.13 -7.52 -5.97
C VAL A 35 -7.59 -7.82 -6.29
N ARG A 36 -8.17 -7.16 -7.31
CA ARG A 36 -9.58 -7.30 -7.69
C ARG A 36 -9.90 -8.63 -8.41
N ASP A 37 -8.91 -9.28 -9.00
CA ASP A 37 -9.10 -10.60 -9.63
C ASP A 37 -9.33 -11.68 -8.54
N CYS A 38 -8.67 -11.50 -7.40
CA CYS A 38 -8.64 -12.46 -6.32
C CYS A 38 -9.53 -12.12 -5.13
N CYS A 39 -9.83 -10.84 -4.89
CA CYS A 39 -10.64 -10.39 -3.77
C CYS A 39 -11.70 -9.38 -4.24
N LYS A 40 -12.95 -9.84 -4.32
CA LYS A 40 -14.09 -9.07 -4.85
C LYS A 40 -14.84 -8.39 -3.71
N LEU A 41 -14.37 -7.21 -3.32
CA LEU A 41 -14.97 -6.39 -2.26
C LEU A 41 -15.45 -5.06 -2.81
N GLU A 42 -16.68 -4.68 -2.46
CA GLU A 42 -17.27 -3.38 -2.78
C GLU A 42 -17.00 -2.38 -1.66
N LEU A 43 -15.74 -1.94 -1.55
CA LEU A 43 -15.27 -0.96 -0.56
C LEU A 43 -15.20 0.47 -1.10
N ALA A 44 -15.71 0.72 -2.31
CA ALA A 44 -15.65 2.03 -2.95
C ALA A 44 -16.96 2.81 -2.72
N PRO A 45 -16.96 3.86 -1.86
CA PRO A 45 -18.10 4.76 -1.76
C PRO A 45 -18.32 5.51 -3.08
N ALA A 46 -19.55 5.98 -3.31
CA ALA A 46 -19.92 6.66 -4.56
C ALA A 46 -19.09 7.91 -4.88
N THR A 47 -18.51 8.57 -3.86
CA THR A 47 -17.66 9.76 -4.03
C THR A 47 -16.22 9.42 -4.44
N MET A 48 -15.79 8.16 -4.29
CA MET A 48 -14.41 7.74 -4.53
C MET A 48 -13.94 8.01 -5.96
N GLU A 49 -14.72 7.60 -6.96
CA GLU A 49 -14.36 7.77 -8.38
C GLU A 49 -14.22 9.24 -8.78
N PRO A 50 -15.20 10.13 -8.52
CA PRO A 50 -15.06 11.54 -8.88
C PRO A 50 -13.92 12.23 -8.13
N ALA A 51 -13.67 11.92 -6.85
CA ALA A 51 -12.53 12.48 -6.12
C ALA A 51 -11.18 12.00 -6.69
N MET A 52 -11.08 10.70 -7.00
CA MET A 52 -9.88 10.15 -7.62
C MET A 52 -9.60 10.80 -8.97
N LYS A 53 -10.64 10.96 -9.81
CA LYS A 53 -10.53 11.64 -11.12
C LYS A 53 -10.01 13.07 -10.96
N LYS A 54 -10.61 13.84 -10.06
CA LYS A 54 -10.19 15.22 -9.75
C LYS A 54 -8.73 15.29 -9.32
N CYS A 55 -8.27 14.34 -8.52
CA CYS A 55 -6.88 14.30 -8.07
C CYS A 55 -5.89 13.84 -9.15
N MET A 56 -6.29 12.92 -10.04
CA MET A 56 -5.48 12.55 -11.21
C MET A 56 -5.32 13.70 -12.20
N GLU A 57 -6.34 14.55 -12.37
CA GLU A 57 -6.24 15.75 -13.21
C GLU A 57 -5.28 16.79 -12.61
N LYS A 58 -5.25 16.93 -11.27
CA LYS A 58 -4.32 17.83 -10.56
C LYS A 58 -2.89 17.30 -10.53
N PHE A 59 -2.72 15.99 -10.38
CA PHE A 59 -1.43 15.30 -10.23
C PHE A 59 -1.31 14.18 -11.27
N PRO A 60 -1.15 14.54 -12.56
CA PRO A 60 -1.07 13.56 -13.63
C PRO A 60 0.15 12.65 -13.42
N HIS A 61 -0.01 11.35 -13.74
CA HIS A 61 1.13 10.44 -13.72
C HIS A 61 2.18 10.91 -14.73
N PRO A 62 3.46 11.02 -14.32
CA PRO A 62 4.54 11.23 -15.25
C PRO A 62 4.55 10.16 -16.33
N LYS A 63 4.94 10.54 -17.55
CA LYS A 63 5.00 9.59 -18.67
C LYS A 63 5.93 8.43 -18.29
N PRO A 64 5.53 7.18 -18.52
CA PRO A 64 6.40 6.05 -18.24
C PRO A 64 7.69 6.20 -19.06
N PRO A 65 8.85 5.82 -18.50
CA PRO A 65 10.10 5.83 -19.24
C PRO A 65 9.97 4.97 -20.50
N SER A 66 10.63 5.39 -21.58
CA SER A 66 10.70 4.61 -22.82
C SER A 66 11.56 3.36 -22.59
N GLY A 67 10.92 2.24 -22.23
CA GLY A 67 11.55 0.94 -22.00
C GLY A 67 10.91 0.16 -20.85
N PRO A 68 11.32 -1.10 -20.62
CA PRO A 68 10.87 -1.86 -19.46
C PRO A 68 11.20 -1.10 -18.16
N PRO A 69 10.29 -1.04 -17.17
CA PRO A 69 10.59 -0.44 -15.88
C PRO A 69 11.83 -1.09 -15.29
N SER A 70 12.91 -0.32 -15.14
CA SER A 70 14.14 -0.80 -14.50
C SER A 70 14.46 0.09 -13.32
N GLY A 71 14.65 -0.54 -12.16
CA GLY A 71 14.96 0.15 -10.91
C GLY A 71 13.76 0.75 -10.18
N PRO A 72 14.02 1.44 -9.05
CA PRO A 72 12.99 2.05 -8.23
C PRO A 72 12.30 3.21 -8.95
N PRO A 73 11.06 3.59 -8.54
CA PRO A 73 10.36 4.74 -9.11
C PRO A 73 11.18 6.02 -9.01
N SER A 74 11.10 6.88 -10.03
CA SER A 74 11.75 8.20 -10.01
C SER A 74 11.19 9.08 -8.88
N LYS A 75 11.95 10.10 -8.46
CA LYS A 75 11.50 11.05 -7.44
C LYS A 75 10.19 11.75 -7.85
N GLU A 76 10.08 12.12 -9.13
CA GLU A 76 8.86 12.73 -9.68
C GLU A 76 7.65 11.80 -9.57
N MET A 77 7.81 10.52 -9.92
CA MET A 77 6.75 9.52 -9.75
C MET A 77 6.34 9.34 -8.29
N LYS A 78 7.32 9.28 -7.37
CA LYS A 78 7.06 9.17 -5.92
C LYS A 78 6.27 10.37 -5.40
N ASN A 79 6.67 11.59 -5.78
CA ASN A 79 5.98 12.81 -5.39
C ASN A 79 4.56 12.86 -5.97
N ALA A 80 4.38 12.52 -7.26
CA ALA A 80 3.07 12.48 -7.88
C ALA A 80 2.12 11.50 -7.15
N HIS A 81 2.60 10.31 -6.76
CA HIS A 81 1.81 9.36 -5.98
C HIS A 81 1.49 9.87 -4.58
N ALA A 82 2.47 10.43 -3.87
CA ALA A 82 2.26 10.99 -2.54
C ALA A 82 1.20 12.10 -2.55
N CYS A 83 1.29 13.01 -3.53
CA CYS A 83 0.35 14.12 -3.67
C CYS A 83 -1.02 13.70 -4.17
N MET A 84 -1.11 12.69 -5.04
CA MET A 84 -2.39 12.11 -5.42
C MET A 84 -3.10 11.49 -4.20
N GLY A 85 -2.37 10.77 -3.35
CA GLY A 85 -2.90 10.23 -2.10
C GLY A 85 -3.38 11.32 -1.14
N GLU A 86 -2.56 12.35 -0.90
CA GLU A 86 -2.94 13.48 -0.03
C GLU A 86 -4.15 14.24 -0.59
N CYS A 87 -4.20 14.46 -1.91
CA CYS A 87 -5.34 15.08 -2.57
C CYS A 87 -6.62 14.28 -2.33
N PHE A 88 -6.60 12.97 -2.58
CA PHE A 88 -7.79 12.12 -2.39
C PHE A 88 -8.29 12.18 -0.94
N PHE A 89 -7.39 12.05 0.03
CA PHE A 89 -7.76 12.11 1.44
C PHE A 89 -8.26 13.50 1.84
N THR A 90 -7.74 14.57 1.22
CA THR A 90 -8.25 15.93 1.45
C THR A 90 -9.66 16.10 0.90
N GLU A 91 -9.92 15.68 -0.34
CA GLU A 91 -11.23 15.84 -1.01
C GLU A 91 -12.33 15.07 -0.28
N GLU A 92 -12.02 13.91 0.30
CA GLU A 92 -12.95 13.07 1.06
C GLU A 92 -12.99 13.39 2.57
N ASN A 93 -12.29 14.45 3.02
CA ASN A 93 -12.21 14.84 4.44
C ASN A 93 -11.70 13.71 5.36
N LEU A 94 -10.69 12.98 4.89
CA LEU A 94 -10.04 11.87 5.60
C LEU A 94 -8.73 12.30 6.28
N LEU A 95 -8.44 13.60 6.29
CA LEU A 95 -7.32 14.18 7.02
C LEU A 95 -7.82 15.06 8.15
N THR A 96 -7.09 15.06 9.25
CA THR A 96 -7.22 16.02 10.35
C THR A 96 -6.77 17.42 9.91
N SER A 97 -7.03 18.43 10.74
CA SER A 97 -6.65 19.83 10.46
C SER A 97 -5.14 20.05 10.31
N ASP A 98 -4.32 19.20 10.95
CA ASP A 98 -2.86 19.19 10.83
C ASP A 98 -2.35 18.29 9.69
N LYS A 99 -3.24 17.89 8.77
CA LYS A 99 -2.97 17.06 7.60
C LYS A 99 -2.46 15.65 7.90
N GLN A 100 -2.80 15.08 9.06
CA GLN A 100 -2.57 13.67 9.34
C GLN A 100 -3.77 12.83 8.92
N VAL A 101 -3.59 11.53 8.71
CA VAL A 101 -4.73 10.66 8.40
C VAL A 101 -5.67 10.60 9.60
N ASP A 102 -6.95 10.87 9.37
CA ASP A 102 -8.00 10.75 10.39
C ASP A 102 -8.52 9.30 10.41
N LYS A 103 -8.19 8.60 11.49
CA LYS A 103 -8.52 7.18 11.68
C LYS A 103 -10.02 6.92 11.61
N ASP A 104 -10.81 7.74 12.30
CA ASP A 104 -12.24 7.52 12.45
C ASP A 104 -12.97 7.91 11.16
N ALA A 105 -12.54 8.98 10.49
CA ALA A 105 -13.06 9.38 9.19
C ALA A 105 -12.80 8.29 8.13
N VAL A 106 -11.60 7.71 8.10
CA VAL A 106 -11.26 6.58 7.20
C VAL A 106 -12.17 5.39 7.45
N ILE A 107 -12.29 4.94 8.70
CA ILE A 107 -13.13 3.77 9.02
C ILE A 107 -14.57 4.02 8.57
N LYS A 108 -15.11 5.20 8.88
CA LYS A 108 -16.45 5.60 8.49
C LYS A 108 -16.62 5.61 6.97
N TYR A 109 -15.69 6.23 6.25
CA TYR A 109 -15.73 6.37 4.81
C TYR A 109 -15.76 5.01 4.09
N PHE A 110 -14.79 4.14 4.33
CA PHE A 110 -14.69 2.85 3.65
C PHE A 110 -15.74 1.83 4.10
N SER A 111 -16.35 2.03 5.28
CA SER A 111 -17.46 1.17 5.75
C SER A 111 -18.82 1.59 5.18
N THR A 112 -18.92 2.75 4.52
CA THR A 112 -20.21 3.28 4.03
C THR A 112 -20.77 2.44 2.87
N ALA A 113 -19.90 1.92 1.99
CA ALA A 113 -20.33 1.11 0.85
C ALA A 113 -20.73 -0.32 1.27
N SER A 114 -20.02 -0.90 2.24
CA SER A 114 -20.23 -2.26 2.72
C SER A 114 -20.07 -2.33 4.24
N PRO A 115 -21.15 -2.10 5.02
CA PRO A 115 -21.11 -2.12 6.48
C PRO A 115 -20.64 -3.46 7.06
N ASP A 116 -20.94 -4.57 6.39
CA ASP A 116 -20.51 -5.91 6.80
C ASP A 116 -18.97 -6.09 6.77
N LEU A 117 -18.27 -5.26 5.99
CA LEU A 117 -16.82 -5.23 5.91
C LEU A 117 -16.18 -4.25 6.90
N ALA A 118 -16.98 -3.52 7.70
CA ALA A 118 -16.47 -2.57 8.68
C ALA A 118 -15.45 -3.18 9.67
N PRO A 119 -15.61 -4.43 10.18
CA PRO A 119 -14.60 -5.04 11.03
C PRO A 119 -13.25 -5.25 10.32
N LEU A 120 -13.29 -5.64 9.03
CA LEU A 120 -12.09 -5.80 8.20
C LEU A 120 -11.40 -4.46 7.99
N VAL A 121 -12.16 -3.42 7.61
CA VAL A 121 -11.66 -2.05 7.40
C VAL A 121 -11.05 -1.51 8.69
N LYS A 122 -11.71 -1.69 9.84
CA LYS A 122 -11.23 -1.25 11.14
C LYS A 122 -9.90 -1.93 11.50
N LYS A 123 -9.83 -3.25 11.38
CA LYS A 123 -8.60 -4.01 11.67
C LYS A 123 -7.44 -3.57 10.76
N ALA A 124 -7.70 -3.43 9.46
CA ALA A 124 -6.70 -2.95 8.50
C ALA A 124 -6.22 -1.53 8.86
N THR A 125 -7.14 -0.65 9.21
CA THR A 125 -6.83 0.72 9.64
C THR A 125 -5.94 0.71 10.88
N GLU A 126 -6.32 -0.04 11.92
CA GLU A 126 -5.55 -0.16 13.15
C GLU A 126 -4.14 -0.68 12.93
N GLU A 127 -3.97 -1.66 12.04
CA GLU A 127 -2.65 -2.19 11.71
C GLU A 127 -1.80 -1.13 10.97
N CYS A 128 -2.39 -0.46 9.99
CA CYS A 128 -1.68 0.52 9.17
C CYS A 128 -1.31 1.80 9.95
N PHE A 129 -2.11 2.19 10.93
CA PHE A 129 -1.82 3.35 11.77
C PHE A 129 -0.55 3.19 12.60
N LYS A 130 -0.08 1.95 12.85
CA LYS A 130 1.13 1.70 13.63
C LYS A 130 2.40 2.21 12.96
N SER A 131 2.43 2.30 11.62
CA SER A 131 3.68 2.56 10.89
C SER A 131 3.54 3.39 9.62
N TYR A 132 2.34 3.89 9.24
CA TYR A 132 2.17 4.57 7.95
C TYR A 132 3.08 5.79 7.75
N MET A 133 3.47 6.47 8.83
CA MET A 133 4.39 7.61 8.79
C MET A 133 5.86 7.22 8.62
N ALA A 134 6.24 5.96 8.90
CA ALA A 134 7.62 5.51 8.86
C ALA A 134 8.22 5.55 7.43
N ASP A 135 7.38 5.36 6.41
CA ASP A 135 7.78 5.29 5.00
C ASP A 135 7.48 6.58 4.22
N VAL A 136 7.21 7.69 4.92
CA VAL A 136 7.00 8.99 4.30
C VAL A 136 8.34 9.59 3.91
N ASP A 137 8.53 9.86 2.62
CA ASP A 137 9.72 10.53 2.12
C ASP A 137 9.73 11.99 2.62
N PRO A 138 10.72 12.39 3.46
CA PRO A 138 10.76 13.74 4.01
C PRO A 138 10.99 14.82 2.94
N THR A 139 11.47 14.43 1.76
CA THR A 139 11.69 15.30 0.59
C THR A 139 10.48 15.40 -0.33
N SER A 140 9.41 14.66 -0.04
CA SER A 140 8.13 14.78 -0.75
C SER A 140 7.48 16.13 -0.48
N GLU A 141 6.76 16.65 -1.47
CA GLU A 141 5.96 17.87 -1.34
C GLU A 141 4.71 17.61 -0.48
N CYS A 142 4.12 16.43 -0.62
CA CYS A 142 2.95 15.99 0.14
C CYS A 142 3.39 14.99 1.21
N LYS A 143 3.03 15.28 2.46
CA LYS A 143 3.64 14.70 3.68
C LYS A 143 2.62 14.10 4.64
N SER A 144 1.34 14.11 4.28
CA SER A 144 0.27 13.52 5.11
C SER A 144 0.42 12.02 5.39
N GLY A 145 1.25 11.30 4.63
CA GLY A 145 1.35 9.84 4.70
C GLY A 145 0.15 9.09 4.12
N ALA A 146 -0.80 9.80 3.49
CA ALA A 146 -2.00 9.23 2.91
C ALA A 146 -1.71 8.11 1.89
N GLU A 147 -0.67 8.27 1.05
CA GLU A 147 -0.30 7.25 0.06
C GLU A 147 0.26 5.97 0.70
N GLN A 148 1.10 6.12 1.73
CA GLN A 148 1.65 5.02 2.53
C GLN A 148 0.53 4.27 3.25
N PHE A 149 -0.36 5.02 3.89
CA PHE A 149 -1.54 4.47 4.55
C PHE A 149 -2.45 3.72 3.57
N LYS A 150 -2.74 4.31 2.39
CA LYS A 150 -3.52 3.67 1.32
C LYS A 150 -2.92 2.35 0.88
N LYS A 151 -1.60 2.31 0.61
CA LYS A 151 -0.87 1.09 0.22
C LYS A 151 -0.98 0.00 1.29
N CYS A 152 -0.78 0.37 2.55
CA CYS A 152 -0.93 -0.55 3.67
C CYS A 152 -2.38 -1.08 3.77
N MET A 153 -3.39 -0.21 3.70
CA MET A 153 -4.80 -0.59 3.78
C MET A 153 -5.15 -1.62 2.72
N MET A 154 -4.76 -1.35 1.48
CA MET A 154 -4.94 -2.25 0.34
C MET A 154 -4.38 -3.64 0.67
N ARG A 155 -3.16 -3.69 1.21
CA ARG A 155 -2.44 -4.93 1.56
C ARG A 155 -3.15 -5.69 2.67
N GLN A 156 -3.51 -5.00 3.75
CA GLN A 156 -4.20 -5.62 4.88
C GLN A 156 -5.57 -6.16 4.47
N ILE A 157 -6.34 -5.41 3.67
CA ILE A 157 -7.64 -5.85 3.16
C ILE A 157 -7.48 -7.11 2.29
N PHE A 158 -6.49 -7.14 1.38
CA PHE A 158 -6.27 -8.29 0.51
C PHE A 158 -5.83 -9.54 1.29
N LEU A 159 -4.86 -9.41 2.19
CA LEU A 159 -4.34 -10.54 2.98
C LEU A 159 -5.42 -11.12 3.90
N ASN A 160 -6.32 -10.27 4.39
CA ASN A 160 -7.44 -10.65 5.25
C ASN A 160 -8.76 -10.73 4.46
N CYS A 161 -8.72 -10.91 3.14
CA CYS A 161 -9.93 -11.03 2.32
C CYS A 161 -10.82 -12.18 2.82
N PRO A 162 -12.12 -11.95 3.09
CA PRO A 162 -13.03 -13.00 3.53
C PRO A 162 -13.12 -14.11 2.49
N SER A 163 -13.22 -15.37 2.93
CA SER A 163 -13.30 -16.53 2.03
C SER A 163 -14.49 -16.45 1.06
N ALA A 164 -15.61 -15.86 1.49
CA ALA A 164 -16.79 -15.65 0.64
C ALA A 164 -16.54 -14.70 -0.54
N SER A 165 -15.54 -13.82 -0.44
CA SER A 165 -15.17 -12.84 -1.47
C SER A 165 -13.86 -13.17 -2.18
N TYR A 166 -13.17 -14.23 -1.75
CA TYR A 166 -11.88 -14.64 -2.27
C TYR A 166 -12.03 -15.70 -3.36
N THR A 167 -11.40 -15.47 -4.51
CA THR A 167 -11.32 -16.45 -5.59
C THR A 167 -10.18 -17.42 -5.31
N SER A 168 -10.51 -18.64 -4.85
CA SER A 168 -9.49 -19.70 -4.71
C SER A 168 -9.12 -20.26 -6.09
N SER A 169 -7.85 -20.05 -6.47
CA SER A 169 -7.25 -20.57 -7.70
C SER A 169 -5.73 -20.56 -7.55
N ALA A 170 -5.02 -21.39 -8.32
CA ALA A 170 -3.56 -21.45 -8.27
C ALA A 170 -2.90 -20.06 -8.46
N ASP A 171 -3.45 -19.24 -9.36
CA ASP A 171 -2.95 -17.89 -9.63
C ASP A 171 -3.17 -16.94 -8.43
N CYS A 172 -4.35 -16.99 -7.80
CA CYS A 172 -4.67 -16.13 -6.66
C CYS A 172 -3.95 -16.55 -5.38
N ASP A 173 -3.80 -17.85 -5.17
CA ASP A 173 -3.09 -18.40 -4.01
C ASP A 173 -1.59 -18.08 -4.11
N ALA A 174 -1.01 -18.22 -5.31
CA ALA A 174 0.38 -17.80 -5.58
C ALA A 174 0.56 -16.29 -5.42
N PHE A 175 -0.38 -15.48 -5.92
CA PHE A 175 -0.34 -14.03 -5.74
C PHE A 175 -0.43 -13.64 -4.25
N LYS A 176 -1.32 -14.28 -3.47
CA LYS A 176 -1.41 -14.05 -2.02
C LYS A 176 -0.10 -14.40 -1.31
N ALA A 177 0.49 -15.56 -1.60
CA ALA A 177 1.77 -15.97 -1.04
C ALA A 177 2.90 -14.99 -1.40
N LYS A 178 2.94 -14.50 -2.65
CA LYS A 178 3.90 -13.49 -3.09
C LYS A 178 3.73 -12.17 -2.34
N VAL A 179 2.49 -11.72 -2.15
CA VAL A 179 2.21 -10.53 -1.33
C VAL A 179 2.72 -10.76 0.08
N GLU A 180 2.38 -11.85 0.77
CA GLU A 180 2.85 -12.17 2.13
C GLU A 180 4.37 -12.13 2.26
N LYS A 181 5.08 -12.75 1.30
CA LYS A 181 6.56 -12.79 1.27
C LYS A 181 7.19 -11.42 0.98
N CYS A 182 6.54 -10.60 0.15
CA CYS A 182 7.09 -9.33 -0.33
C CYS A 182 6.36 -8.12 0.28
N PRO A 183 6.78 -7.61 1.45
CA PRO A 183 6.10 -6.51 2.17
C PRO A 183 5.95 -5.23 1.36
N ASN A 184 6.93 -4.94 0.50
CA ASN A 184 7.00 -3.72 -0.30
C ASN A 184 6.55 -3.90 -1.76
N MET A 185 6.01 -5.07 -2.12
CA MET A 185 5.54 -5.31 -3.48
C MET A 185 4.39 -4.34 -3.81
N PRO A 186 4.46 -3.61 -4.94
CA PRO A 186 3.36 -2.77 -5.39
C PRO A 186 2.13 -3.62 -5.67
N MET A 187 1.04 -3.34 -4.95
CA MET A 187 -0.25 -3.96 -5.25
C MET A 187 -0.98 -3.11 -6.27
N MET A 188 -0.98 -3.57 -7.52
CA MET A 188 -1.64 -2.87 -8.61
C MET A 188 -3.16 -3.03 -8.48
N MET A 189 -3.88 -1.91 -8.53
CA MET A 189 -5.35 -1.85 -8.44
C MET A 189 -6.04 -1.74 -9.80
N GLY A 190 -5.30 -1.77 -10.90
CA GLY A 190 -5.84 -1.65 -12.24
C GLY A 190 -5.05 -2.47 -13.26
N PRO A 191 -5.64 -2.75 -14.43
CA PRO A 191 -4.91 -3.35 -15.54
C PRO A 191 -3.72 -2.45 -15.93
N PRO A 192 -2.67 -3.00 -16.56
CA PRO A 192 -1.57 -2.18 -17.05
C PRO A 192 -2.09 -1.06 -17.96
N PRO A 193 -1.41 0.10 -18.03
CA PRO A 193 -1.68 1.07 -19.07
C PRO A 193 -1.60 0.34 -20.42
N LYS A 194 -2.66 0.44 -21.22
CA LYS A 194 -2.69 -0.07 -22.60
C LYS A 194 -1.72 0.70 -23.48
#